data_AF-A0A7Y4GYM5-F1
#
_entry.id   AF-A0A7Y4GYM5-F1
#
_cell.length_a   1.000
_cell.length_b   1.000
_cell.length_c   1.000
_cell.angle_alpha   90.00
_cell.angle_beta   90.00
_cell.angle_gamma   90.00
#
_symmetry.space_group_name_H-M   'P 1'
#
loop_
_entity.id
_entity.type
_entity.pdbx_description
1 polymer ?
#
loop_
_entity_poly.entity_id
_entity_poly.type
_entity_poly.pdbx_seq_one_letter_code
_entity_poly.pdbx_strand_id
1 'polypeptide(L)'
;MSAQSHAWVAAIGSADGRRAIFKSAVRGVVAATAIMAAGCTPATTRVAGIDPADPAARIARVGYRSTVAPYTAWRPSTPAPWRERNDSVAPKPRGNSHEH
;
A
#
# COMPACT_ATOMS: atom_id res chain seq x y z
N MET A 1 -57.26 -42.44 -21.81
CA MET A 1 -55.79 -42.26 -21.79
C MET A 1 -55.43 -40.76 -21.70
N SER A 2 -55.92 -40.03 -20.69
CA SER A 2 -55.74 -38.56 -20.58
C SER A 2 -55.10 -38.12 -19.25
N ALA A 3 -55.39 -38.82 -18.15
CA ALA A 3 -54.86 -38.46 -16.83
C ALA A 3 -53.32 -38.62 -16.67
N GLN A 4 -52.70 -39.55 -17.41
CA GLN A 4 -51.25 -39.80 -17.30
C GLN A 4 -50.40 -38.69 -17.94
N SER A 5 -50.95 -37.99 -18.92
CA SER A 5 -50.24 -36.95 -19.68
C SER A 5 -50.00 -35.68 -18.84
N HIS A 6 -50.96 -35.32 -17.97
CA HIS A 6 -50.87 -34.13 -17.13
C HIS A 6 -49.88 -34.28 -15.97
N ALA A 7 -49.79 -35.48 -15.39
CA ALA A 7 -48.84 -35.78 -14.31
C ALA A 7 -47.37 -35.68 -14.79
N TRP A 8 -47.09 -36.09 -16.04
CA TRP A 8 -45.75 -36.02 -16.61
C TRP A 8 -45.32 -34.56 -16.86
N VAL A 9 -46.20 -33.72 -17.43
CA VAL A 9 -45.90 -32.30 -17.70
C VAL A 9 -45.63 -31.53 -16.40
N ALA A 10 -46.38 -31.80 -15.33
CA ALA A 10 -46.16 -31.19 -14.01
C ALA A 10 -44.82 -31.62 -13.36
N ALA A 11 -44.42 -32.88 -13.51
CA ALA A 11 -43.16 -33.39 -12.97
C ALA A 11 -41.94 -32.80 -13.71
N ILE A 12 -41.99 -32.68 -15.05
CA ILE A 12 -40.91 -32.06 -15.85
C ILE A 12 -40.81 -30.56 -15.54
N GLY A 13 -41.93 -29.82 -15.51
CA GLY A 13 -41.91 -28.39 -15.18
C GLY A 13 -41.38 -28.10 -13.77
N SER A 14 -41.67 -28.98 -12.80
CA SER A 14 -41.13 -28.89 -11.44
C SER A 14 -39.63 -29.20 -11.36
N ALA A 15 -39.14 -30.15 -12.18
CA ALA A 15 -37.72 -30.48 -12.26
C ALA A 15 -36.91 -29.36 -12.96
N ASP A 16 -37.46 -28.76 -14.01
CA ASP A 16 -36.84 -27.62 -14.71
C ASP A 16 -36.86 -26.34 -13.86
N GLY A 17 -37.94 -26.08 -13.13
CA GLY A 17 -37.99 -25.00 -12.15
C GLY A 17 -36.94 -25.16 -11.04
N ARG A 18 -36.82 -26.37 -10.47
CA ARG A 18 -35.79 -26.68 -9.47
C ARG A 18 -34.37 -26.55 -10.04
N ARG A 19 -34.16 -26.97 -11.29
CA ARG A 19 -32.87 -26.82 -11.99
C ARG A 19 -32.54 -25.36 -12.26
N ALA A 20 -33.52 -24.53 -12.60
CA ALA A 20 -33.33 -23.10 -12.80
C ALA A 20 -32.98 -22.37 -11.50
N ILE A 21 -33.67 -22.68 -10.40
CA ILE A 21 -33.39 -22.15 -9.05
C ILE A 21 -31.99 -22.57 -8.59
N PHE A 22 -31.62 -23.83 -8.80
CA PHE A 22 -30.28 -24.30 -8.46
C PHE A 22 -29.19 -23.58 -9.25
N LYS A 23 -29.38 -23.39 -10.57
CA LYS A 23 -28.43 -22.64 -11.42
C LYS A 23 -28.31 -21.18 -11.00
N SER A 24 -29.41 -20.52 -10.64
CA SER A 24 -29.37 -19.13 -10.18
C SER A 24 -28.68 -19.01 -8.82
N ALA A 25 -28.94 -19.93 -7.89
CA ALA A 25 -28.26 -19.99 -6.59
C ALA A 25 -26.75 -20.20 -6.75
N VAL A 26 -26.32 -21.13 -7.60
CA VAL A 26 -24.89 -21.36 -7.88
C VAL A 26 -24.24 -20.11 -8.48
N ARG A 27 -24.89 -19.44 -9.43
CA ARG A 27 -24.40 -18.17 -9.99
C ARG A 27 -24.27 -17.08 -8.92
N GLY A 28 -25.26 -16.98 -8.02
CA GLY A 28 -25.22 -16.05 -6.89
C GLY A 28 -24.07 -16.32 -5.94
N VAL A 29 -23.83 -17.59 -5.58
CA VAL A 29 -22.69 -17.99 -4.75
C VAL A 29 -21.36 -17.65 -5.40
N VAL A 30 -21.19 -17.97 -6.69
CA VAL A 30 -19.95 -17.65 -7.44
C VAL A 30 -19.71 -16.14 -7.51
N ALA A 31 -20.76 -15.34 -7.74
CA ALA A 31 -20.63 -13.89 -7.74
C ALA A 31 -20.24 -13.34 -6.36
N ALA A 32 -20.89 -13.84 -5.30
CA ALA A 32 -20.60 -13.42 -3.93
C ALA A 32 -19.17 -13.77 -3.50
N THR A 33 -18.68 -14.97 -3.84
CA THR A 33 -17.30 -15.38 -3.52
C THR A 33 -16.28 -14.56 -4.31
N ALA A 34 -16.53 -14.25 -5.58
CA ALA A 34 -15.66 -13.39 -6.38
C ALA A 34 -15.55 -11.96 -5.81
N ILE A 35 -16.66 -11.37 -5.37
CA ILE A 35 -16.67 -10.03 -4.75
C ILE A 35 -15.91 -10.04 -3.42
N MET A 36 -16.13 -11.04 -2.57
CA MET A 36 -15.39 -11.18 -1.30
C MET A 36 -13.89 -11.37 -1.54
N ALA A 37 -13.50 -12.15 -2.54
CA ALA A 37 -12.10 -12.37 -2.88
C ALA A 37 -11.41 -11.10 -3.44
N ALA A 38 -12.13 -10.26 -4.20
CA ALA A 38 -11.59 -9.02 -4.74
C ALA A 38 -11.22 -7.99 -3.65
N GLY A 39 -11.90 -8.02 -2.50
CA GLY A 39 -11.54 -7.18 -1.35
C GLY A 39 -10.25 -7.59 -0.64
N CYS A 40 -9.75 -8.81 -0.89
CA CYS A 40 -8.54 -9.35 -0.25
C CYS A 40 -7.28 -9.11 -1.09
N THR A 41 -7.41 -8.65 -2.35
CA THR A 41 -6.24 -8.28 -3.15
C THR A 41 -5.74 -6.91 -2.74
N PRO A 42 -4.46 -6.75 -2.37
CA PRO A 42 -3.87 -5.44 -2.14
C PRO A 42 -4.10 -4.58 -3.38
N ALA A 43 -4.52 -3.32 -3.18
CA ALA A 43 -4.56 -2.37 -4.28
C ALA A 43 -3.15 -2.30 -4.88
N THR A 44 -2.99 -2.82 -6.11
CA THR A 44 -1.76 -2.67 -6.87
C THR A 44 -1.73 -1.25 -7.41
N THR A 45 -1.50 -0.29 -6.53
CA THR A 45 -1.08 1.03 -6.97
C THR A 45 0.24 0.83 -7.70
N ARG A 46 0.27 1.15 -8.99
CA ARG A 46 1.55 1.27 -9.67
C ARG A 46 2.31 2.36 -8.93
N VAL A 47 3.37 1.98 -8.23
CA VAL A 47 4.41 2.94 -7.82
C VAL A 47 5.20 3.29 -9.07
N ALA A 48 4.56 3.98 -10.02
CA ALA A 48 5.25 4.74 -11.05
C ALA A 48 5.62 6.08 -10.40
N GLY A 49 6.44 5.99 -9.35
CA GLY A 49 7.04 7.14 -8.70
C GLY A 49 8.33 7.52 -9.43
N ILE A 50 8.75 8.75 -9.24
CA ILE A 50 10.09 9.21 -9.62
C ILE A 50 11.13 8.28 -8.97
N ASP A 51 12.16 7.88 -9.73
CA ASP A 51 13.24 7.02 -9.22
C ASP A 51 13.90 7.67 -8.00
N PRO A 52 13.85 7.06 -6.80
CA PRO A 52 14.47 7.61 -5.60
C PRO A 52 15.99 7.74 -5.72
N ALA A 53 16.61 6.99 -6.62
CA ALA A 53 18.05 7.00 -6.84
C ALA A 53 18.51 8.04 -7.88
N ASP A 54 17.59 8.65 -8.63
CA ASP A 54 17.93 9.67 -9.63
C ASP A 54 18.08 11.06 -8.97
N PRO A 55 19.30 11.62 -8.91
CA PRO A 55 19.53 12.95 -8.33
C PRO A 55 19.01 14.10 -9.21
N ALA A 56 18.73 13.88 -10.50
CA ALA A 56 18.19 14.88 -11.41
C ALA A 56 16.66 14.99 -11.32
N ALA A 57 16.04 14.08 -10.58
CA ALA A 57 14.61 13.96 -10.53
C ALA A 57 13.97 15.11 -9.73
N ARG A 58 13.01 15.81 -10.35
CA ARG A 58 12.40 17.00 -9.77
C ARG A 58 11.38 16.62 -8.70
N ILE A 59 11.75 16.83 -7.44
CA ILE A 59 10.87 16.65 -6.28
C ILE A 59 10.42 17.99 -5.69
N ALA A 60 9.24 18.02 -5.08
CA ALA A 60 8.80 19.17 -4.31
C ALA A 60 9.73 19.40 -3.11
N ARG A 61 9.97 20.66 -2.76
CA ARG A 61 10.79 21.01 -1.59
C ARG A 61 10.08 20.53 -0.32
N VAL A 62 10.76 19.71 0.48
CA VAL A 62 10.29 19.31 1.81
C VAL A 62 10.69 20.39 2.82
N GLY A 63 9.73 20.94 3.55
CA GLY A 63 9.99 21.79 4.71
C GLY A 63 10.00 20.95 5.98
N TYR A 64 10.99 21.16 6.86
CA TYR A 64 10.96 20.58 8.20
C TYR A 64 10.15 21.48 9.13
N ARG A 65 9.17 20.90 9.83
CA ARG A 65 8.44 21.56 10.92
C ARG A 65 8.46 20.63 12.13
N SER A 66 9.05 21.09 13.24
CA SER A 66 9.00 20.34 14.49
C SER A 66 7.55 20.14 14.92
N THR A 67 7.17 18.89 15.21
CA THR A 67 5.88 18.55 15.83
C THR A 67 5.95 18.61 17.36
N VAL A 68 7.15 18.71 17.91
CA VAL A 68 7.41 18.77 19.35
C VAL A 68 7.55 20.24 19.76
N ALA A 69 6.98 20.58 20.92
CA ALA A 69 7.13 21.90 21.52
C ALA A 69 8.61 22.26 21.71
N PRO A 70 8.99 23.55 21.63
CA PRO A 70 10.36 23.97 21.88
C PRO A 70 10.86 23.48 23.25
N TYR A 71 12.09 22.97 23.29
CA TYR A 71 12.72 22.52 24.53
C TYR A 71 13.31 23.71 25.29
N THR A 72 12.84 23.93 26.52
CA THR A 72 13.50 24.86 27.46
C THR A 72 14.67 24.15 28.12
N ALA A 73 15.86 24.71 28.00
CA ALA A 73 17.06 24.16 28.63
C ALA A 73 17.14 24.56 30.11
N TRP A 74 17.38 23.60 31.01
CA TRP A 74 17.52 23.80 32.47
C TRP A 74 18.97 23.74 32.97
N ARG A 75 19.90 23.64 32.04
CA ARG A 75 21.33 23.53 32.33
C ARG A 75 21.91 24.91 32.70
N PRO A 76 22.91 24.97 33.59
CA PRO A 76 23.50 26.24 34.04
C PRO A 76 24.11 27.08 32.92
N SER A 77 24.52 26.46 31.81
CA SER A 77 25.13 27.15 30.66
C SER A 77 24.75 26.53 29.33
N THR A 78 24.79 27.35 28.29
CA THR A 78 24.59 26.93 26.90
C THR A 78 25.78 26.08 26.44
N PRO A 79 25.57 24.90 25.82
CA PRO A 79 26.67 24.11 25.28
C PRO A 79 27.40 24.90 24.20
N ALA A 80 28.73 24.75 24.16
CA ALA A 80 29.54 25.39 23.12
C ALA A 80 29.09 24.94 21.71
N PRO A 81 29.26 25.78 20.68
CA PRO A 81 28.88 25.44 19.32
C PRO A 81 29.51 24.13 18.86
N TRP A 82 28.69 23.24 18.30
CA TRP A 82 29.14 21.91 17.89
C TRP A 82 30.21 21.98 16.79
N ARG A 83 30.10 22.97 15.90
CA ARG A 83 30.95 23.11 14.72
C ARG A 83 32.41 23.29 15.10
N GLU A 84 32.69 24.25 15.98
CA GLU A 84 34.06 24.54 16.45
C GLU A 84 34.73 23.34 17.14
N ARG A 85 33.95 22.51 17.87
CA ARG A 85 34.48 21.26 18.45
C ARG A 85 34.79 20.21 17.39
N ASN A 86 33.96 20.10 16.36
CA ASN A 86 34.20 19.13 15.29
C ASN A 86 35.40 19.55 14.45
N ASP A 87 35.54 20.84 14.15
CA ASP A 87 36.67 21.39 13.41
C ASP A 87 37.99 21.21 14.17
N SER A 88 37.97 21.29 15.51
CA SER A 88 39.17 21.12 16.32
C SER A 88 39.69 19.67 16.39
N VAL A 89 38.81 18.69 16.19
CA VAL A 89 39.18 17.25 16.14
C VAL A 89 39.25 16.71 14.71
N ALA A 90 38.85 17.51 13.71
CA ALA A 90 38.90 17.11 12.31
C ALA A 90 40.36 16.79 11.93
N PRO A 91 40.62 15.64 11.27
CA PRO A 91 41.94 15.35 10.75
C PRO A 91 42.40 16.47 9.84
N LYS A 92 43.58 17.05 10.12
CA LYS A 92 44.17 18.05 9.23
C LYS A 92 44.47 17.36 7.89
N PRO A 93 44.10 17.98 6.75
CA PRO A 93 44.48 17.44 5.46
C PRO A 93 46.01 17.31 5.43
N ARG A 94 46.51 16.10 5.16
CA ARG A 94 47.93 15.90 4.93
C ARG A 94 48.28 16.73 3.71
N GLY A 95 49.16 17.71 3.88
CA GLY A 95 49.76 18.43 2.78
C GLY A 95 50.28 17.39 1.79
N ASN A 96 49.74 17.45 0.59
CA ASN A 96 50.20 16.79 -0.62
C ASN A 96 51.72 16.67 -0.67
N SER A 97 52.25 15.53 -0.19
CA SER A 97 53.62 15.06 -0.40
C SER A 97 53.70 14.13 -1.62
N HIS A 98 52.98 14.48 -2.68
CA HIS A 98 53.14 13.90 -4.02
C HIS A 98 53.57 15.03 -4.95
N GLU A 99 54.81 15.49 -4.77
CA GLU A 99 55.64 15.91 -5.89
C GLU A 99 56.31 14.64 -6.40
N HIS A 100 55.95 14.21 -7.61
CA HIS A 100 56.76 13.48 -8.60
C HIS A 100 55.92 13.22 -9.85
#